data_AF-A0A7Y3J6I3-F1
#
_entry.id   AF-A0A7Y3J6I3-F1
#
_cell.length_a   1.000
_cell.length_b   1.000
_cell.length_c   1.000
_cell.angle_alpha   90.00
_cell.angle_beta   90.00
_cell.angle_gamma   90.00
#
_symmetry.space_group_name_H-M   'P 1'
#
loop_
_entity.id
_entity.type
_entity.pdbx_description
1 polymer ?
#
loop_
_entity_poly.entity_id
_entity_poly.type
_entity_poly.pdbx_seq_one_letter_code
_entity_poly.pdbx_strand_id
1 'polypeptide(L)'
;MTTQSPRRVIPKRSFEREETLRACAELKALPGALLPILHAIQDALGYVPKDAVPLIAHELNLSRAEVHGVISFYHYFRSEKPGACVMRICRAEACQAVGAAALEAHAKQRLGIDLHQTSADGAITLEAVYCLGNCALGPSVMVDERLEGRVDAGRFDELLAAARKPE
;
A
#
# COMPACT_ATOMS: atom_id res chain seq x y z
N MET A 1 -0.60 -11.30 -43.69
CA MET A 1 -0.50 -12.27 -42.58
C MET A 1 0.47 -11.69 -41.57
N THR A 2 -0.04 -10.90 -40.63
CA THR A 2 0.77 -10.16 -39.66
C THR A 2 1.04 -11.08 -38.47
N THR A 3 2.29 -11.51 -38.32
CA THR A 3 2.74 -12.37 -37.22
C THR A 3 2.68 -11.60 -35.91
N GLN A 4 1.63 -11.84 -35.14
CA GLN A 4 1.49 -11.32 -33.78
C GLN A 4 2.47 -12.09 -32.89
N SER A 5 3.55 -11.41 -32.49
CA SER A 5 4.54 -11.94 -31.53
C SER A 5 3.83 -12.30 -30.22
N PRO A 6 4.03 -13.51 -29.65
CA PRO A 6 3.32 -13.93 -28.45
C PRO A 6 3.75 -13.06 -27.26
N ARG A 7 2.78 -12.53 -26.52
CA ARG A 7 3.03 -11.87 -25.23
C ARG A 7 3.68 -12.89 -24.29
N ARG A 8 4.95 -12.69 -23.99
CA ARG A 8 5.73 -13.57 -23.10
C ARG A 8 5.14 -13.49 -21.70
N VAL A 9 4.53 -14.58 -21.22
CA VAL A 9 4.07 -14.69 -19.83
C VAL A 9 5.31 -14.87 -18.96
N ILE A 10 5.72 -13.79 -18.29
CA ILE A 10 6.86 -13.81 -17.37
C ILE A 10 6.35 -14.38 -16.03
N PRO A 11 6.97 -15.43 -15.48
CA PRO A 11 6.58 -15.95 -14.17
C PRO A 11 6.67 -14.87 -13.08
N LYS A 12 5.72 -14.84 -12.13
CA LYS A 12 5.62 -13.78 -11.10
C LYS A 12 6.94 -13.52 -10.35
N ARG A 13 7.64 -14.59 -9.96
CA ARG A 13 8.94 -14.51 -9.27
C ARG A 13 10.04 -13.86 -10.11
N SER A 14 10.00 -14.00 -11.44
CA SER A 14 10.97 -13.30 -12.31
C SER A 14 10.68 -11.82 -12.43
N PHE A 15 9.40 -11.41 -12.43
CA PHE A 15 9.03 -10.00 -12.49
C PHE A 15 9.40 -9.24 -11.21
N GLU A 16 9.08 -9.80 -10.03
CA GLU A 16 9.42 -9.19 -8.73
C GLU A 16 10.94 -8.96 -8.57
N ARG A 17 11.74 -9.94 -9.03
CA ARG A 17 13.20 -9.84 -9.04
C ARG A 17 13.70 -8.77 -10.02
N GLU A 18 13.10 -8.67 -11.21
CA GLU A 18 13.47 -7.69 -12.23
C GLU A 18 13.21 -6.27 -11.73
N GLU A 19 12.03 -6.00 -11.18
CA GLU A 19 11.69 -4.67 -10.62
C GLU A 19 12.58 -4.29 -9.43
N THR A 20 12.94 -5.27 -8.58
CA THR A 20 13.88 -5.03 -7.48
C THR A 20 15.24 -4.59 -8.00
N LEU A 21 15.80 -5.30 -8.99
CA LEU A 21 17.10 -4.96 -9.56
C LEU A 21 17.07 -3.64 -10.33
N ARG A 22 15.96 -3.36 -11.01
CA ARG A 22 15.73 -2.07 -11.69
C ARG A 22 15.79 -0.91 -10.68
N ALA A 23 15.03 -0.99 -9.59
CA ALA A 23 15.03 0.03 -8.53
C ALA A 23 16.43 0.23 -7.93
N CYS A 24 17.15 -0.85 -7.63
CA CYS A 24 18.53 -0.77 -7.14
C CYS A 24 19.46 -0.09 -8.16
N ALA A 25 19.39 -0.47 -9.43
CA ALA A 25 20.25 0.10 -10.47
C ALA A 25 20.02 1.60 -10.67
N GLU A 26 18.76 2.05 -10.64
CA GLU A 26 18.38 3.46 -10.83
C GLU A 26 18.77 4.33 -9.63
N LEU A 27 18.68 3.82 -8.40
CA LEU A 27 18.70 4.67 -7.20
C LEU A 27 19.92 4.47 -6.28
N LYS A 28 20.74 3.42 -6.46
CA LYS A 28 21.85 3.10 -5.53
C LYS A 28 22.91 4.19 -5.34
N ALA A 29 23.03 5.11 -6.30
CA ALA A 29 23.98 6.22 -6.21
C ALA A 29 23.52 7.34 -5.25
N LEU A 30 22.26 7.32 -4.80
CA LEU A 30 21.73 8.31 -3.88
C LEU A 30 22.31 8.11 -2.46
N PRO A 31 22.69 9.19 -1.76
CA PRO A 31 22.97 9.12 -0.33
C PRO A 31 21.73 8.58 0.42
N GLY A 32 21.88 7.48 1.16
CA GLY A 32 20.76 6.86 1.87
C GLY A 32 19.72 6.16 0.97
N ALA A 33 20.16 5.54 -0.14
CA ALA A 33 19.30 4.96 -1.18
C ALA A 33 18.28 3.90 -0.73
N LEU A 34 18.42 3.31 0.47
CA LEU A 34 17.55 2.21 0.93
C LEU A 34 16.06 2.59 0.92
N LEU A 35 15.68 3.73 1.51
CA LEU A 35 14.28 4.16 1.54
C LEU A 35 13.73 4.43 0.13
N PRO A 36 14.41 5.23 -0.74
CA PRO A 36 13.99 5.42 -2.12
C PRO A 36 13.80 4.12 -2.90
N ILE A 37 14.70 3.14 -2.72
CA ILE A 37 14.59 1.83 -3.37
C ILE A 37 13.36 1.07 -2.87
N LEU A 38 13.11 1.05 -1.56
CA LEU A 38 11.93 0.39 -1.00
C LEU A 38 10.62 1.05 -1.48
N HIS A 39 10.58 2.38 -1.61
CA HIS A 39 9.47 3.09 -2.22
C HIS A 39 9.25 2.65 -3.68
N ALA A 40 10.29 2.70 -4.52
CA ALA A 40 10.17 2.30 -5.93
C ALA A 40 9.70 0.85 -6.12
N ILE A 41 10.17 -0.07 -5.26
CA ILE A 41 9.73 -1.47 -5.28
C ILE A 41 8.25 -1.58 -4.90
N GLN A 42 7.83 -0.91 -3.82
CA GLN A 42 6.44 -0.94 -3.39
C GLN A 42 5.50 -0.25 -4.39
N ASP A 43 5.92 0.83 -5.03
CA ASP A 43 5.13 1.52 -6.04
C ASP A 43 4.91 0.62 -7.28
N ALA A 44 5.94 -0.14 -7.67
CA ALA A 44 5.87 -1.06 -8.81
C ALA A 44 5.10 -2.36 -8.50
N LEU A 45 5.22 -2.90 -7.28
CA LEU A 45 4.72 -4.23 -6.93
C LEU A 45 3.53 -4.22 -5.97
N GLY A 46 3.24 -3.09 -5.33
CA GLY A 46 2.26 -2.92 -4.25
C GLY A 46 2.75 -3.34 -2.86
N TYR A 47 3.93 -3.98 -2.77
CA TYR A 47 4.54 -4.46 -1.53
C TYR A 47 6.04 -4.74 -1.74
N VAL A 48 6.78 -5.05 -0.68
CA VAL A 48 8.20 -5.43 -0.72
C VAL A 48 8.33 -6.96 -0.57
N PRO A 49 8.66 -7.71 -1.64
CA PRO A 49 8.80 -9.17 -1.55
C PRO A 49 9.96 -9.59 -0.64
N LYS A 50 9.81 -10.72 0.06
CA LYS A 50 10.89 -11.27 0.91
C LYS A 50 12.19 -11.54 0.15
N ASP A 51 12.06 -11.95 -1.12
CA ASP A 51 13.20 -12.21 -2.01
C ASP A 51 13.92 -10.92 -2.47
N ALA A 52 13.32 -9.74 -2.26
CA ALA A 52 13.97 -8.45 -2.54
C ALA A 52 15.04 -8.10 -1.50
N VAL A 53 14.84 -8.51 -0.24
CA VAL A 53 15.77 -8.24 0.88
C VAL A 53 17.22 -8.64 0.59
N PRO A 54 17.53 -9.90 0.18
CA PRO A 54 18.91 -10.29 -0.13
C PRO A 54 19.48 -9.54 -1.34
N LEU A 55 18.65 -9.13 -2.30
CA LEU A 55 19.10 -8.38 -3.49
C LEU A 55 19.49 -6.95 -3.10
N ILE A 56 18.64 -6.25 -2.36
CA ILE A 56 18.91 -4.89 -1.88
C ILE A 56 20.14 -4.88 -0.97
N ALA A 57 20.24 -5.85 -0.05
CA ALA A 57 21.38 -6.00 0.84
C ALA A 57 22.69 -6.14 0.07
N HIS A 58 22.69 -6.94 -1.01
CA HIS A 58 23.85 -7.10 -1.88
C HIS A 58 24.21 -5.81 -2.64
N GLU A 59 23.23 -5.18 -3.30
CA GLU A 59 23.47 -3.97 -4.13
C GLU A 59 23.91 -2.75 -3.32
N LEU A 60 23.45 -2.63 -2.06
CA LEU A 60 23.78 -1.51 -1.18
C LEU A 60 24.92 -1.83 -0.20
N ASN A 61 25.49 -3.04 -0.23
CA ASN A 61 26.50 -3.51 0.72
C ASN A 61 26.03 -3.39 2.19
N LEU A 62 24.80 -3.81 2.46
CA LEU A 62 24.17 -3.81 3.79
C LEU A 62 23.94 -5.24 4.29
N SER A 63 23.70 -5.40 5.58
CA SER A 63 23.24 -6.69 6.10
C SER A 63 21.76 -6.93 5.77
N ARG A 64 21.37 -8.20 5.58
CA ARG A 64 19.95 -8.57 5.43
C ARG A 64 19.11 -8.13 6.63
N ALA A 65 19.70 -8.17 7.84
CA ALA A 65 19.04 -7.76 9.07
C ALA A 65 18.75 -6.26 9.10
N GLU A 66 19.64 -5.44 8.55
CA GLU A 66 19.45 -3.99 8.45
C GLU A 66 18.31 -3.65 7.49
N VAL A 67 18.30 -4.24 6.29
CA VAL A 67 17.21 -4.05 5.31
C VAL A 67 15.88 -4.50 5.90
N HIS A 68 15.83 -5.70 6.51
CA HIS A 68 14.63 -6.19 7.18
C HIS A 68 14.20 -5.29 8.34
N GLY A 69 15.16 -4.78 9.12
CA GLY A 69 14.91 -3.85 10.22
C GLY A 69 14.19 -2.60 9.75
N VAL A 70 14.67 -1.99 8.66
CA VAL A 70 14.04 -0.81 8.05
C VAL A 70 12.62 -1.12 7.55
N ILE A 71 12.42 -2.23 6.83
CA ILE A 71 11.08 -2.64 6.36
C ILE A 71 10.12 -2.83 7.53
N SER A 72 10.57 -3.47 8.61
CA SER A 72 9.73 -3.71 9.80
C SER A 72 9.46 -2.45 10.63
N PHE A 73 10.34 -1.46 10.58
CA PHE A 73 10.22 -0.23 11.36
C PHE A 73 9.21 0.75 10.75
N TYR A 74 9.22 0.89 9.42
CA TYR A 74 8.31 1.80 8.73
C TYR A 74 7.01 1.08 8.35
N HIS A 75 5.92 1.39 9.07
CA HIS A 75 4.57 0.85 8.84
C HIS A 75 4.04 1.07 7.41
N TYR A 76 4.63 2.02 6.67
CA TYR A 76 4.30 2.28 5.28
C TYR A 76 4.68 1.10 4.36
N PHE A 77 5.76 0.37 4.66
CA PHE A 77 6.20 -0.75 3.82
C PHE A 77 5.43 -2.03 4.16
N ARG A 78 4.90 -2.66 3.12
CA ARG A 78 4.10 -3.88 3.20
C ARG A 78 4.98 -5.08 2.88
N SER A 79 4.96 -6.08 3.74
CA SER A 79 5.65 -7.36 3.47
C SER A 79 4.79 -8.35 2.68
N GLU A 80 3.50 -8.06 2.55
CA GLU A 80 2.51 -8.89 1.86
C GLU A 80 1.68 -8.06 0.90
N LYS A 81 1.20 -8.70 -0.16
CA LYS A 81 0.43 -8.01 -1.20
C LYS A 81 -0.90 -7.52 -0.62
N PRO A 82 -1.23 -6.22 -0.74
CA PRO A 82 -2.55 -5.73 -0.36
C PRO A 82 -3.63 -6.23 -1.34
N GLY A 83 -4.89 -5.97 -0.98
CA GLY A 83 -6.01 -6.07 -1.90
C GLY A 83 -5.89 -5.07 -3.05
N ALA A 84 -6.81 -5.17 -4.00
CA ALA A 84 -6.82 -4.33 -5.19
C ALA A 84 -6.86 -2.81 -4.89
N CYS A 85 -7.50 -2.42 -3.78
CA CYS A 85 -7.56 -1.04 -3.30
C CYS A 85 -7.23 -1.01 -1.79
N VAL A 86 -6.46 0.00 -1.38
CA VAL A 86 -6.16 0.27 0.03
C VAL A 86 -6.99 1.45 0.51
N MET A 87 -7.89 1.21 1.47
CA MET A 87 -8.65 2.26 2.14
C MET A 87 -8.04 2.56 3.51
N ARG A 88 -7.55 3.79 3.71
CA ARG A 88 -6.95 4.25 4.97
C ARG A 88 -7.91 5.19 5.70
N ILE A 89 -8.32 4.85 6.91
CA ILE A 89 -9.20 5.69 7.75
C ILE A 89 -8.35 6.49 8.73
N CYS A 90 -8.55 7.81 8.77
CA CYS A 90 -7.86 8.67 9.71
C CYS A 90 -8.34 8.40 11.15
N ARG A 91 -7.40 8.05 12.03
CA ARG A 91 -7.63 7.80 13.46
C ARG A 91 -7.03 8.88 14.36
N ALA A 92 -6.56 9.99 13.81
CA ALA A 92 -6.05 11.11 14.60
C ALA A 92 -7.19 11.93 15.23
N GLU A 93 -6.82 12.71 16.24
CA GLU A 93 -7.68 13.37 17.22
C GLU A 93 -8.73 14.29 16.58
N ALA A 94 -8.32 15.07 15.57
CA ALA A 94 -9.24 15.96 14.86
C ALA A 94 -10.38 15.20 14.15
N CYS A 95 -10.07 14.04 13.55
CA CYS A 95 -11.08 13.19 12.92
C CYS A 95 -11.91 12.44 13.96
N GLN A 96 -11.32 12.05 15.09
CA GLN A 96 -12.07 11.46 16.21
C GLN A 96 -13.13 12.43 16.75
N ALA A 97 -12.80 13.72 16.89
CA ALA A 97 -13.72 14.75 17.36
C ALA A 97 -14.98 14.92 16.47
N VAL A 98 -14.92 14.48 15.22
CA VAL A 98 -16.02 14.54 14.24
C VAL A 98 -16.52 13.16 13.81
N GLY A 99 -16.24 12.11 14.59
CA GLY A 99 -16.91 10.80 14.44
C GLY A 99 -16.10 9.69 13.76
N ALA A 100 -14.78 9.80 13.61
CA ALA A 100 -13.96 8.77 12.95
C ALA A 100 -14.05 7.38 13.60
N ALA A 101 -14.27 7.29 14.92
CA ALA A 101 -14.42 5.99 15.60
C ALA A 101 -15.68 5.24 15.14
N ALA A 102 -16.79 5.96 14.92
CA ALA A 102 -18.02 5.38 14.38
C ALA A 102 -17.85 4.97 12.91
N LEU A 103 -17.13 5.78 12.12
CA LEU A 103 -16.77 5.45 10.74
C LEU A 103 -15.89 4.19 10.66
N GLU A 104 -14.89 4.05 11.52
CA GLU A 104 -14.06 2.85 11.62
C GLU A 104 -14.90 1.60 11.92
N ALA A 105 -15.80 1.69 12.91
CA ALA A 105 -16.69 0.58 13.26
C ALA A 105 -17.61 0.18 12.09
N HIS A 106 -18.18 1.16 11.39
CA HIS A 106 -18.97 0.93 10.18
C HIS A 106 -18.15 0.22 9.11
N ALA A 107 -16.93 0.71 8.82
CA ALA A 107 -16.05 0.12 7.82
C ALA A 107 -15.73 -1.35 8.11
N LYS A 108 -15.38 -1.68 9.37
CA LYS A 108 -15.13 -3.06 9.81
C LYS A 108 -16.36 -3.95 9.62
N GLN A 109 -17.54 -3.46 10.00
CA GLN A 109 -18.79 -4.20 9.82
C GLN A 109 -19.11 -4.45 8.34
N ARG A 110 -18.91 -3.45 7.48
CA ARG A 110 -19.19 -3.56 6.04
C ARG A 110 -18.24 -4.51 5.32
N LEU A 111 -16.97 -4.53 5.72
CA LEU A 111 -15.94 -5.36 5.10
C LEU A 111 -15.79 -6.75 5.75
N GLY A 112 -16.25 -6.91 6.99
CA GLY A 112 -16.08 -8.15 7.76
C GLY A 112 -14.63 -8.42 8.18
N ILE A 113 -13.80 -7.37 8.28
CA ILE A 113 -12.38 -7.43 8.61
C ILE A 113 -12.00 -6.35 9.62
N ASP A 114 -10.87 -6.52 10.31
CA ASP A 114 -10.26 -5.50 11.16
C ASP A 114 -9.29 -4.59 10.37
N LEU A 115 -8.72 -3.59 11.03
CA LEU A 115 -7.60 -2.80 10.50
C LEU A 115 -6.40 -3.70 10.20
N HIS A 116 -5.63 -3.33 9.19
CA HIS A 116 -4.48 -4.06 8.66
C HIS A 116 -4.82 -5.44 8.07
N GLN A 117 -6.09 -5.66 7.70
CA GLN A 117 -6.55 -6.88 7.05
C GLN A 117 -7.07 -6.60 5.64
N THR A 118 -7.14 -7.66 4.85
CA THR A 118 -7.68 -7.64 3.48
C THR A 118 -8.95 -8.48 3.43
N SER A 119 -9.98 -7.99 2.73
CA SER A 119 -11.24 -8.70 2.54
C SER A 119 -11.03 -10.04 1.83
N ALA A 120 -11.92 -11.01 2.09
CA ALA A 120 -11.79 -12.38 1.60
C ALA A 120 -11.77 -12.51 0.06
N ASP A 121 -12.36 -11.53 -0.63
CA ASP A 121 -12.34 -11.41 -2.10
C ASP A 121 -11.06 -10.75 -2.65
N GLY A 122 -10.15 -10.32 -1.78
CA GLY A 122 -8.92 -9.63 -2.16
C GLY A 122 -9.12 -8.23 -2.72
N ALA A 123 -10.32 -7.64 -2.59
CA ALA A 123 -10.62 -6.34 -3.19
C ALA A 123 -10.12 -5.16 -2.35
N ILE A 124 -10.30 -5.22 -1.02
CA ILE A 124 -10.05 -4.07 -0.13
C ILE A 124 -9.11 -4.47 1.00
N THR A 125 -8.03 -3.70 1.18
CA THR A 125 -7.28 -3.67 2.43
C THR A 125 -7.71 -2.46 3.25
N LEU A 126 -8.10 -2.68 4.51
CA LEU A 126 -8.47 -1.60 5.43
C LEU A 126 -7.28 -1.26 6.33
N GLU A 127 -6.90 0.01 6.38
CA GLU A 127 -5.73 0.48 7.11
C GLU A 127 -6.08 1.64 8.04
N ALA A 128 -5.31 1.79 9.11
CA ALA A 128 -5.30 3.00 9.92
C ALA A 128 -4.27 3.99 9.38
N VAL A 129 -4.58 5.29 9.45
CA VAL A 129 -3.62 6.37 9.26
C VAL A 129 -3.75 7.42 10.35
N TYR A 130 -2.62 7.95 10.80
CA TYR A 130 -2.57 8.94 11.88
C TYR A 130 -2.36 10.32 11.30
N CYS A 131 -3.48 10.96 10.98
CA CYS A 131 -3.60 12.26 10.33
C CYS A 131 -3.24 12.24 8.83
N LEU A 132 -4.12 12.84 8.02
CA LEU A 132 -3.95 13.04 6.58
C LEU A 132 -3.77 14.52 6.23
N GLY A 133 -3.51 15.38 7.21
CA GLY A 133 -3.41 16.84 7.01
C GLY A 133 -4.74 17.52 6.64
N ASN A 134 -5.86 16.80 6.67
CA ASN A 134 -7.18 17.27 6.25
C ASN A 134 -8.13 17.58 7.42
N CYS A 135 -7.56 18.06 8.53
CA CYS A 135 -8.24 18.15 9.83
C CYS A 135 -9.54 18.96 9.80
N ALA A 136 -9.60 20.02 8.99
CA ALA A 136 -10.76 20.89 8.86
C ALA A 136 -11.95 20.24 8.12
N LEU A 137 -11.72 19.12 7.44
CA LEU A 137 -12.72 18.40 6.63
C LEU A 137 -12.80 16.93 7.06
N GLY A 138 -12.60 16.62 8.34
CA GLY A 138 -12.77 15.27 8.88
C GLY A 138 -14.24 14.80 8.91
N PRO A 139 -14.50 13.49 9.15
CA PRO A 139 -13.54 12.40 9.11
C PRO A 139 -12.93 12.23 7.71
N SER A 140 -11.65 11.87 7.64
CA SER A 140 -10.94 11.70 6.38
C SER A 140 -10.64 10.24 6.09
N VAL A 141 -10.79 9.86 4.83
CA VAL A 141 -10.43 8.55 4.29
C VAL A 141 -9.57 8.77 3.06
N MET A 142 -8.53 7.95 2.89
CA MET A 142 -7.73 7.92 1.67
C MET A 142 -7.98 6.60 0.95
N VAL A 143 -8.44 6.66 -0.29
CA VAL A 143 -8.68 5.51 -1.17
C VAL A 143 -7.55 5.48 -2.18
N ASP A 144 -6.62 4.55 -2.00
CA ASP A 144 -5.30 4.55 -2.64
C ASP A 144 -4.58 5.89 -2.43
N GLU A 145 -4.49 6.75 -3.45
CA GLU A 145 -3.87 8.09 -3.36
C GLU A 145 -4.91 9.23 -3.32
N ARG A 146 -6.21 8.90 -3.34
CA ARG A 146 -7.30 9.87 -3.38
C ARG A 146 -7.80 10.19 -1.97
N LEU A 147 -7.64 11.45 -1.58
CA LEU A 147 -8.09 11.96 -0.29
C LEU A 147 -9.57 12.38 -0.34
N GLU A 148 -10.36 11.84 0.58
CA GLU A 148 -11.77 12.15 0.77
C GLU A 148 -11.99 12.74 2.16
N GLY A 149 -12.80 13.80 2.24
CA GLY A 149 -13.18 14.46 3.49
C GLY A 149 -14.68 14.41 3.75
N ARG A 150 -15.09 14.75 4.96
CA ARG A 150 -16.47 14.71 5.46
C ARG A 150 -17.12 13.34 5.22
N VAL A 151 -16.34 12.28 5.42
CA VAL A 151 -16.78 10.92 5.14
C VAL A 151 -17.64 10.45 6.30
N ASP A 152 -18.93 10.29 6.03
CA ASP A 152 -19.87 9.59 6.89
C ASP A 152 -20.06 8.14 6.41
N ALA A 153 -20.95 7.38 7.06
CA ALA A 153 -21.22 5.99 6.73
C ALA A 153 -21.75 5.81 5.28
N GLY A 154 -22.62 6.71 4.82
CA GLY A 154 -23.19 6.64 3.47
C GLY A 154 -22.14 6.94 2.41
N ARG A 155 -21.36 7.99 2.61
CA ARG A 155 -20.23 8.33 1.73
C ARG A 155 -19.18 7.21 1.71
N PHE A 156 -18.92 6.57 2.85
CA PHE A 156 -18.03 5.41 2.89
C PHE A 156 -18.54 4.25 2.04
N ASP A 157 -19.83 3.92 2.11
CA ASP A 157 -20.44 2.87 1.28
C ASP A 157 -20.36 3.20 -0.22
N GLU A 158 -20.53 4.46 -0.60
CA GLU A 158 -20.32 4.91 -1.99
C GLU A 158 -18.87 4.70 -2.45
N LEU A 159 -17.90 5.12 -1.63
CA LEU A 159 -16.48 4.95 -1.91
C LEU A 159 -16.10 3.47 -2.02
N LEU A 160 -16.63 2.63 -1.12
CA LEU A 160 -16.42 1.19 -1.13
C LEU A 160 -17.01 0.54 -2.40
N ALA A 161 -18.21 0.94 -2.80
CA ALA A 161 -18.84 0.45 -4.03
C ALA A 161 -18.06 0.88 -5.28
N ALA A 162 -17.52 2.10 -5.30
CA ALA A 162 -16.68 2.60 -6.38
C ALA A 162 -15.34 1.82 -6.45
N ALA A 163 -14.67 1.60 -5.32
CA ALA A 163 -13.40 0.88 -5.25
C ALA A 163 -13.50 -0.59 -5.69
N ARG A 164 -14.70 -1.19 -5.61
CA ARG A 164 -14.96 -2.57 -6.06
C ARG A 164 -15.26 -2.68 -7.55
N LYS A 165 -15.50 -1.57 -8.25
CA LYS A 165 -15.73 -1.59 -9.70
C LYS A 165 -14.36 -1.61 -10.39
N PRO A 166 -14.05 -2.62 -11.22
CA PRO A 166 -12.86 -2.55 -12.05
C PRO A 166 -13.03 -1.40 -13.07
N GLU A 167 -12.02 -0.53 -13.17
CA GLU A 167 -11.83 0.34 -14.33
C GLU A 167 -11.40 -0.49 -15.56
#